data_AF-A0A2S6FLY6-F1
#
_entry.id   AF-A0A2S6FLY6-F1
#
_cell.length_a   1.000
_cell.length_b   1.000
_cell.length_c   1.000
_cell.angle_alpha   90.00
_cell.angle_beta   90.00
_cell.angle_gamma   90.00
#
_symmetry.space_group_name_H-M   'P 1'
#
loop_
_entity.id
_entity.type
_entity.pdbx_description
1 polymer ?
#
loop_
_entity_poly.entity_id
_entity_poly.type
_entity_poly.pdbx_seq_one_letter_code
_entity_poly.pdbx_strand_id
1 'polypeptide(L)'
;MFVSIASLRQPTFKSQLSQSRPLGQSIRDYLDDELVARAELVRRKIKIAAKAAREDHGETACVFFTLPEFFWNIPWREVRNEEELHELNAAYLEKVPACVALLMTELPVERYGKIVLLAGSCATLIKVGEGESSYYDVINYLLAITNKEYELNMPLMSMWPKRHVSGIDFGKHLASEGDFWLFKISEEIEVRVKKLSSVRAEHSYFGGYEGRFINSLVNGCPFAINLCLDYYSLKEGERDIQVELTEAKIDFLIACGMSFDYAKRHPSSLQFSIRNDGMGDGEVEVVRLQAGWIVESIPSVPIEDDLHLTLIEVV
;
A
#
# COMPACT_ATOMS: atom_id res chain seq x y z
N MET A 1 -4.66 3.17 -24.60
CA MET A 1 -3.50 2.39 -24.10
C MET A 1 -4.01 1.31 -23.17
N PHE A 2 -3.62 0.06 -23.38
CA PHE A 2 -4.05 -1.06 -22.53
C PHE A 2 -3.16 -1.22 -21.29
N VAL A 3 -3.81 -1.38 -20.13
CA VAL A 3 -3.16 -1.61 -18.85
C VAL A 3 -3.82 -2.81 -18.17
N SER A 4 -3.01 -3.72 -17.65
CA SER A 4 -3.50 -4.84 -16.86
C SER A 4 -3.42 -4.48 -15.38
N ILE A 5 -4.51 -4.71 -14.64
CA ILE A 5 -4.57 -4.55 -13.19
C ILE A 5 -4.62 -5.95 -12.59
N ALA A 6 -3.58 -6.31 -11.84
CA ALA A 6 -3.51 -7.52 -11.05
C ALA A 6 -3.63 -7.15 -9.56
N SER A 7 -4.66 -7.66 -8.89
CA SER A 7 -4.91 -7.36 -7.48
C SER A 7 -4.90 -8.64 -6.66
N LEU A 8 -4.01 -8.70 -5.65
CA LEU A 8 -4.00 -9.79 -4.70
C LEU A 8 -5.07 -9.52 -3.63
N ARG A 9 -6.09 -10.38 -3.59
CA ARG A 9 -7.13 -10.43 -2.56
C ARG A 9 -6.59 -11.16 -1.33
N GLN A 10 -5.91 -10.42 -0.45
CA GLN A 10 -5.32 -10.96 0.77
C GLN A 10 -5.97 -10.35 2.02
N PRO A 11 -6.45 -11.16 2.97
CA PRO A 11 -6.83 -10.68 4.30
C PRO A 11 -5.63 -10.07 5.05
N THR A 12 -5.79 -8.86 5.57
CA THR A 12 -4.76 -8.18 6.37
C THR A 12 -4.70 -8.75 7.80
N PHE A 13 -5.81 -8.70 8.55
CA PHE A 13 -5.82 -9.06 9.98
C PHE A 13 -5.97 -10.56 10.26
N LYS A 14 -6.42 -11.34 9.26
CA LYS A 14 -6.59 -12.79 9.32
C LYS A 14 -5.74 -13.50 8.27
N SER A 15 -4.61 -12.90 7.90
CA SER A 15 -3.71 -13.48 6.91
C SER A 15 -3.29 -14.89 7.34
N GLN A 16 -3.37 -15.84 6.42
CA GLN A 16 -2.81 -17.19 6.60
C GLN A 16 -1.28 -17.17 6.76
N LEU A 17 -0.64 -16.05 6.41
CA LEU A 17 0.79 -15.85 6.55
C LEU A 17 1.18 -15.49 7.99
N SER A 18 0.28 -14.89 8.76
CA SER A 18 0.58 -14.37 10.10
C SER A 18 0.50 -15.47 11.15
N GLN A 19 1.59 -16.21 11.31
CA GLN A 19 1.69 -17.27 12.31
C GLN A 19 1.85 -16.67 13.71
N SER A 20 1.63 -17.45 14.77
CA SER A 20 1.93 -16.96 16.13
C SER A 20 3.44 -16.95 16.34
N ARG A 21 3.97 -15.88 16.93
CA ARG A 21 5.41 -15.78 17.22
C ARG A 21 5.84 -16.86 18.23
N PRO A 22 6.80 -17.75 17.88
CA PRO A 22 7.40 -18.69 18.81
C PRO A 22 7.87 -18.07 20.13
N LEU A 23 7.79 -18.86 21.21
CA LEU A 23 8.34 -18.49 22.50
C LEU A 23 9.86 -18.31 22.39
N GLY A 24 10.36 -17.16 22.88
CA GLY A 24 11.78 -16.83 22.85
C GLY A 24 12.30 -16.22 21.55
N GLN A 25 11.51 -16.16 20.48
CA GLN A 25 11.92 -15.46 19.26
C GLN A 25 11.83 -13.93 19.45
N SER A 26 12.86 -13.21 19.01
CA SER A 26 12.86 -11.74 19.01
C SER A 26 11.80 -11.19 18.04
N ILE A 27 11.35 -9.95 18.23
CA ILE A 27 10.39 -9.34 17.32
C ILE A 27 10.99 -9.11 15.92
N ARG A 28 12.30 -8.90 15.84
CA ARG A 28 13.05 -8.67 14.59
C ARG A 28 13.17 -9.94 13.76
N ASP A 29 13.50 -11.07 14.39
CA ASP A 29 13.60 -12.37 13.69
C ASP A 29 12.23 -12.82 13.22
N TYR A 30 11.20 -12.63 14.04
CA TYR A 30 9.83 -12.92 13.67
C TYR A 30 9.37 -12.08 12.47
N LEU A 31 9.69 -10.79 12.46
CA LEU A 31 9.45 -9.94 11.28
C LEU A 31 10.18 -10.47 10.04
N ASP A 32 11.44 -10.92 10.15
CA ASP A 32 12.19 -11.45 9.00
C ASP A 32 11.50 -12.67 8.39
N ASP A 33 11.07 -13.63 9.21
CA ASP A 33 10.34 -14.82 8.76
C ASP A 33 9.04 -14.42 8.01
N GLU A 34 8.29 -13.49 8.61
CA GLU A 34 7.04 -12.96 8.07
C GLU A 34 7.24 -12.19 6.75
N LEU A 35 8.35 -11.43 6.61
CA LEU A 35 8.71 -10.72 5.38
C LEU A 35 9.15 -11.67 4.28
N VAL A 36 9.95 -12.70 4.59
CA VAL A 36 10.37 -13.72 3.61
C VAL A 36 9.15 -14.43 3.04
N ALA A 37 8.23 -14.90 3.89
CA ALA A 37 7.02 -15.60 3.44
C ALA A 37 6.12 -14.70 2.56
N ARG A 38 5.91 -13.44 2.95
CA ARG A 38 5.15 -12.46 2.16
C ARG A 38 5.83 -12.17 0.82
N ALA A 39 7.15 -11.96 0.83
CA ALA A 39 7.92 -11.68 -0.37
C ALA A 39 7.83 -12.84 -1.37
N GLU A 40 7.97 -14.08 -0.90
CA GLU A 40 7.83 -15.27 -1.74
C GLU A 40 6.45 -15.40 -2.36
N LEU A 41 5.39 -15.12 -1.59
CA LEU A 41 4.02 -15.07 -2.10
C LEU A 41 3.89 -14.02 -3.20
N VAL A 42 4.27 -12.77 -2.91
CA VAL A 42 4.17 -11.65 -3.85
C VAL A 42 4.96 -11.96 -5.13
N ARG A 43 6.19 -12.45 -5.01
CA ARG A 43 7.03 -12.86 -6.15
C ARG A 43 6.33 -13.89 -7.02
N ARG A 44 5.74 -14.93 -6.42
CA ARG A 44 4.99 -15.96 -7.17
C ARG A 44 3.79 -15.35 -7.88
N LYS A 45 2.98 -14.56 -7.17
CA LYS A 45 1.74 -13.98 -7.70
C LYS A 45 2.00 -12.98 -8.83
N ILE A 46 3.05 -12.16 -8.73
CA ILE A 46 3.48 -11.28 -9.83
C ILE A 46 3.86 -12.10 -11.07
N LYS A 47 4.61 -13.19 -10.91
CA LYS A 47 4.98 -14.06 -12.04
C LYS A 47 3.76 -14.68 -12.74
N ILE A 48 2.76 -15.09 -11.96
CA ILE A 48 1.49 -15.63 -12.47
C ILE A 48 0.72 -14.53 -13.21
N ALA A 49 0.52 -13.36 -12.59
CA ALA A 49 -0.16 -12.21 -13.20
C ALA A 49 0.52 -11.76 -14.49
N ALA A 50 1.85 -11.63 -14.50
CA ALA A 50 2.60 -11.22 -15.67
C ALA A 50 2.48 -12.22 -16.82
N LYS A 51 2.41 -13.52 -16.51
CA LYS A 51 2.17 -14.56 -17.51
C LYS A 51 0.75 -14.43 -18.09
N ALA A 52 -0.27 -14.42 -17.23
CA ALA A 52 -1.66 -14.33 -17.64
C ALA A 52 -1.94 -13.05 -18.45
N ALA A 53 -1.42 -11.91 -18.00
CA ALA A 53 -1.57 -10.65 -18.73
C ALA A 53 -0.98 -10.70 -20.16
N ARG A 54 0.15 -11.36 -20.37
CA ARG A 54 0.70 -11.52 -21.73
C ARG A 54 -0.13 -12.45 -22.60
N GLU A 55 -0.63 -13.55 -22.01
CA GLU A 55 -1.44 -14.54 -22.72
C GLU A 55 -2.82 -13.98 -23.09
N ASP A 56 -3.46 -13.25 -22.18
CA ASP A 56 -4.84 -12.78 -22.31
C ASP A 56 -4.95 -11.36 -22.89
N HIS A 57 -3.99 -10.48 -22.60
CA HIS A 57 -4.05 -9.04 -22.95
C HIS A 57 -2.94 -8.60 -23.92
N GLY A 58 -2.00 -9.49 -24.27
CA GLY A 58 -0.93 -9.24 -25.23
C GLY A 58 0.38 -8.71 -24.62
N GLU A 59 1.45 -8.75 -25.40
CA GLU A 59 2.83 -8.51 -24.95
C GLU A 59 3.14 -7.06 -24.52
N THR A 60 2.32 -6.09 -24.92
CA THR A 60 2.58 -4.66 -24.69
C THR A 60 1.92 -4.10 -23.42
N ALA A 61 1.09 -4.87 -22.72
CA ALA A 61 0.37 -4.38 -21.56
C ALA A 61 1.31 -4.24 -20.35
N CYS A 62 1.38 -3.03 -19.77
CA CYS A 62 1.97 -2.85 -18.45
C CYS A 62 1.05 -3.45 -17.39
N VAL A 63 1.62 -4.14 -16.40
CA VAL A 63 0.87 -4.73 -15.29
C VAL A 63 1.05 -3.86 -14.04
N PHE A 64 -0.03 -3.26 -13.55
CA PHE A 64 -0.07 -2.80 -12.15
C PHE A 64 -0.39 -3.99 -11.27
N PHE A 65 0.48 -4.26 -10.30
CA PHE A 65 0.24 -5.25 -9.26
C PHE A 65 -0.05 -4.55 -7.94
N THR A 66 -1.17 -4.86 -7.29
CA THR A 66 -1.60 -4.17 -6.06
C THR A 66 -1.74 -5.12 -4.88
N LEU A 67 -1.36 -4.63 -3.71
CA LEU A 67 -1.54 -5.27 -2.41
C LEU A 67 -2.39 -4.36 -1.49
N PRO A 68 -3.15 -4.92 -0.53
CA PRO A 68 -4.01 -4.15 0.36
C PRO A 68 -3.25 -3.34 1.42
N GLU A 69 -3.97 -2.52 2.18
CA GLU A 69 -3.40 -1.75 3.29
C GLU A 69 -2.91 -2.69 4.42
N PHE A 70 -1.80 -2.31 5.07
CA PHE A 70 -1.11 -3.03 6.14
C PHE A 70 -0.62 -4.44 5.77
N PHE A 71 -0.47 -4.76 4.48
CA PHE A 71 -0.04 -6.08 4.03
C PHE A 71 1.26 -6.56 4.72
N TRP A 72 2.19 -5.64 4.97
CA TRP A 72 3.49 -5.95 5.59
C TRP A 72 3.48 -5.97 7.12
N ASN A 73 2.41 -5.48 7.75
CA ASN A 73 2.34 -5.45 9.19
C ASN A 73 2.14 -6.87 9.75
N ILE A 74 2.96 -7.25 10.73
CA ILE A 74 2.68 -8.38 11.61
C ILE A 74 1.54 -8.02 12.57
N PRO A 75 0.83 -9.01 13.13
CA PRO A 75 -0.23 -8.72 14.09
C PRO A 75 0.28 -7.95 15.32
N TRP A 76 -0.38 -6.84 15.65
CA TRP A 76 -0.01 -5.98 16.78
C TRP A 76 0.09 -6.72 18.13
N ARG A 77 -0.72 -7.77 18.32
CA ARG A 77 -0.69 -8.64 19.50
C ARG A 77 0.65 -9.36 19.73
N GLU A 78 1.50 -9.46 18.71
CA GLU A 78 2.80 -10.13 18.82
C GLU A 78 3.84 -9.22 19.50
N VAL A 79 3.57 -7.92 19.65
CA VAL A 79 4.45 -6.97 20.35
C VAL A 79 4.22 -7.06 21.87
N ARG A 80 5.25 -7.46 22.61
CA ARG A 80 5.13 -7.75 24.06
C ARG A 80 5.36 -6.52 24.94
N ASN A 81 6.25 -5.62 24.54
CA ASN A 81 6.57 -4.43 25.32
C ASN A 81 6.93 -3.24 24.43
N GLU A 82 7.14 -2.07 25.04
CA GLU A 82 7.44 -0.82 24.34
C GLU A 82 8.79 -0.86 23.60
N GLU A 83 9.79 -1.57 24.12
CA GLU A 83 11.09 -1.72 23.44
C GLU A 83 10.93 -2.48 22.12
N GLU A 84 10.22 -3.60 22.13
CA GLU A 84 9.88 -4.36 20.92
C GLU A 84 9.07 -3.52 19.93
N LEU A 85 8.18 -2.63 20.40
CA LEU A 85 7.44 -1.72 19.53
C LEU A 85 8.39 -0.81 18.76
N HIS A 86 9.34 -0.17 19.46
CA HIS A 86 10.32 0.71 18.83
C HIS A 86 11.26 -0.03 17.88
N GLU A 87 11.73 -1.21 18.27
CA GLU A 87 12.54 -2.08 17.41
C GLU A 87 11.80 -2.47 16.13
N LEU A 88 10.53 -2.86 16.25
CA LEU A 88 9.68 -3.23 15.13
C LEU A 88 9.47 -2.04 14.18
N ASN A 89 9.17 -0.86 14.72
CA ASN A 89 8.94 0.34 13.91
C ASN A 89 10.18 0.76 13.12
N ALA A 90 11.36 0.69 13.74
CA ALA A 90 12.62 0.93 13.06
C ALA A 90 12.88 -0.14 11.98
N ALA A 91 12.64 -1.41 12.30
CA ALA A 91 12.83 -2.52 11.37
C ALA A 91 11.91 -2.43 10.14
N TYR A 92 10.66 -1.99 10.30
CA TYR A 92 9.76 -1.77 9.14
C TYR A 92 10.31 -0.75 8.15
N LEU A 93 10.83 0.39 8.64
CA LEU A 93 11.35 1.46 7.78
C LEU A 93 12.61 1.04 7.00
N GLU A 94 13.35 0.06 7.49
CA GLU A 94 14.55 -0.48 6.83
C GLU A 94 14.21 -1.68 5.93
N LYS A 95 13.53 -2.69 6.49
CA LYS A 95 13.42 -4.02 5.90
C LYS A 95 12.33 -4.11 4.84
N VAL A 96 11.21 -3.40 4.98
CA VAL A 96 10.12 -3.42 3.99
C VAL A 96 10.58 -2.80 2.66
N PRO A 97 11.19 -1.59 2.62
CA PRO A 97 11.72 -1.04 1.37
C PRO A 97 12.78 -1.94 0.73
N ALA A 98 13.71 -2.50 1.52
CA ALA A 98 14.74 -3.41 1.01
C ALA A 98 14.13 -4.67 0.38
N CYS A 99 13.14 -5.27 1.04
CA CYS A 99 12.40 -6.42 0.55
C CYS A 99 11.67 -6.12 -0.77
N VAL A 100 10.94 -5.00 -0.84
CA VAL A 100 10.22 -4.55 -2.04
C VAL A 100 11.18 -4.25 -3.19
N ALA A 101 12.33 -3.63 -2.92
CA ALA A 101 13.35 -3.39 -3.94
C ALA A 101 13.89 -4.70 -4.52
N LEU A 102 14.22 -5.68 -3.66
CA LEU A 102 14.72 -6.99 -4.07
C LEU A 102 13.70 -7.76 -4.93
N LEU A 103 12.41 -7.70 -4.57
CA LEU A 103 11.34 -8.31 -5.36
C LEU A 103 11.34 -7.80 -6.80
N MET A 104 11.55 -6.50 -7.00
CA MET A 104 11.49 -5.88 -8.31
C MET A 104 12.78 -6.04 -9.12
N THR A 105 13.96 -6.15 -8.49
CA THR A 105 15.22 -6.45 -9.21
C THR A 105 15.25 -7.87 -9.79
N GLU A 106 14.52 -8.81 -9.19
CA GLU A 106 14.44 -10.21 -9.62
C GLU A 106 13.43 -10.50 -10.75
N LEU A 107 12.76 -9.46 -11.26
CA LEU A 107 11.71 -9.56 -12.27
C LEU A 107 12.09 -8.83 -13.57
N PRO A 108 13.06 -9.34 -14.36
CA PRO A 108 13.51 -8.68 -15.59
C PRO A 108 12.38 -8.46 -16.60
N VAL A 109 12.37 -7.27 -17.20
CA VAL A 109 11.35 -6.81 -18.16
C VAL A 109 11.26 -7.73 -19.38
N GLU A 110 12.40 -8.26 -19.84
CA GLU A 110 12.49 -9.13 -21.01
C GLU A 110 11.67 -10.42 -20.82
N ARG A 111 11.52 -10.85 -19.55
CA ARG A 111 10.79 -12.07 -19.20
C ARG A 111 9.38 -11.79 -18.70
N TYR A 112 9.19 -10.69 -17.98
CA TYR A 112 7.94 -10.43 -17.25
C TYR A 112 7.13 -9.25 -17.79
N GLY A 113 7.65 -8.49 -18.77
CA GLY A 113 7.05 -7.22 -19.20
C GLY A 113 7.26 -6.12 -18.15
N LYS A 114 6.70 -4.93 -18.40
CA LYS A 114 6.76 -3.81 -17.45
C LYS A 114 5.74 -4.01 -16.33
N ILE A 115 6.22 -4.00 -15.09
CA ILE A 115 5.41 -4.14 -13.88
C ILE A 115 5.57 -2.89 -13.03
N VAL A 116 4.45 -2.35 -12.56
CA VAL A 116 4.40 -1.37 -11.48
C VAL A 116 3.78 -2.05 -10.27
N LEU A 117 4.53 -2.16 -9.18
CA LEU A 117 4.05 -2.71 -7.92
C LEU A 117 3.62 -1.55 -7.01
N LEU A 118 2.35 -1.57 -6.61
CA LEU A 118 1.82 -0.81 -5.48
C LEU A 118 1.81 -1.76 -4.29
N ALA A 119 2.87 -1.70 -3.49
CA ALA A 119 3.24 -2.77 -2.55
C ALA A 119 2.33 -2.88 -1.33
N GLY A 120 1.13 -2.28 -1.32
CA GLY A 120 0.33 -2.17 -0.11
C GLY A 120 1.04 -1.29 0.91
N SER A 121 0.43 -1.09 2.07
CA SER A 121 1.01 -0.20 3.08
C SER A 121 1.67 -0.94 4.23
N CYS A 122 2.53 -0.21 4.95
CA CYS A 122 3.11 -0.61 6.22
C CYS A 122 2.95 0.54 7.21
N ALA A 123 2.31 0.30 8.35
CA ALA A 123 2.15 1.28 9.42
C ALA A 123 3.19 1.13 10.52
N THR A 124 3.79 2.26 10.92
CA THR A 124 4.73 2.35 12.03
C THR A 124 4.34 3.50 12.97
N LEU A 125 4.76 3.37 14.23
CA LEU A 125 4.54 4.35 15.29
C LEU A 125 5.87 4.97 15.72
N ILE A 126 6.00 6.29 15.60
CA ILE A 126 7.21 7.01 16.03
C ILE A 126 6.88 7.82 17.28
N LYS A 127 7.55 7.51 18.38
CA LYS A 127 7.35 8.23 19.64
C LYS A 127 7.90 9.64 19.53
N VAL A 128 7.10 10.60 19.98
CA VAL A 128 7.43 12.03 20.03
C VAL A 128 7.27 12.53 21.46
N GLY A 129 8.32 13.17 21.97
CA GLY A 129 8.37 13.67 23.34
C GLY A 129 8.68 12.60 24.38
N GLU A 130 8.66 12.99 25.65
CA GLU A 130 8.99 12.15 26.80
C GLU A 130 7.92 12.26 27.90
N GLY A 131 7.83 11.24 28.76
CA GLY A 131 6.90 11.22 29.89
C GLY A 131 5.41 11.18 29.47
N GLU A 132 4.55 11.71 30.34
CA GLU A 132 3.08 11.69 30.17
C GLU A 132 2.59 12.52 28.98
N SER A 133 3.39 13.46 28.50
CA SER A 133 3.06 14.27 27.32
C SER A 133 3.49 13.62 26.00
N SER A 134 4.14 12.45 26.06
CA SER A 134 4.54 11.71 24.86
C SER A 134 3.33 11.23 24.06
N TYR A 135 3.51 11.12 22.75
CA TYR A 135 2.53 10.56 21.84
C TYR A 135 3.27 9.85 20.70
N TYR A 136 2.51 9.15 19.87
CA TYR A 136 3.03 8.54 18.66
C TYR A 136 2.51 9.28 17.43
N ASP A 137 3.42 9.70 16.55
CA ASP A 137 3.09 10.05 15.17
C ASP A 137 3.10 8.78 14.31
N VAL A 138 2.36 8.79 13.21
CA VAL A 138 2.16 7.62 12.36
C VAL A 138 2.88 7.78 11.03
N ILE A 139 3.65 6.77 10.65
CA ILE A 139 4.14 6.59 9.29
C ILE A 139 3.45 5.35 8.72
N ASN A 140 2.30 5.53 8.09
CA ASN A 140 1.64 4.47 7.30
C ASN A 140 1.88 4.78 5.84
N TYR A 141 2.74 4.00 5.19
CA TYR A 141 3.26 4.32 3.88
C TYR A 141 3.10 3.17 2.89
N LEU A 142 2.81 3.51 1.64
CA LEU A 142 2.83 2.59 0.51
C LEU A 142 4.02 2.89 -0.39
N LEU A 143 4.65 1.84 -0.89
CA LEU A 143 5.74 1.94 -1.86
C LEU A 143 5.23 1.65 -3.28
N ALA A 144 5.50 2.57 -4.20
CA ALA A 144 5.29 2.40 -5.63
C ALA A 144 6.65 2.24 -6.32
N ILE A 145 6.80 1.15 -7.08
CA ILE A 145 8.09 0.75 -7.65
C ILE A 145 7.89 0.02 -8.98
N THR A 146 8.89 0.08 -9.85
CA THR A 146 8.87 -0.54 -11.19
C THR A 146 10.07 -1.45 -11.42
N ASN A 147 9.90 -2.46 -12.28
CA ASN A 147 10.98 -3.40 -12.65
C ASN A 147 11.79 -2.94 -13.87
N LYS A 148 11.61 -1.70 -14.33
CA LYS A 148 12.23 -1.19 -15.57
C LYS A 148 13.05 0.07 -15.38
N GLU A 149 12.68 0.91 -14.42
CA GLU A 149 13.35 2.19 -14.20
C GLU A 149 14.31 2.00 -13.04
N TYR A 150 15.54 1.68 -13.41
CA TYR A 150 16.65 1.56 -12.47
C TYR A 150 17.59 2.74 -12.65
N GLU A 151 18.05 3.28 -11.54
CA GLU A 151 19.25 4.11 -11.49
C GLU A 151 20.33 3.29 -10.78
N LEU A 152 21.50 3.10 -11.43
CA LEU A 152 22.63 2.31 -10.89
C LEU A 152 22.25 0.89 -10.40
N ASN A 153 21.35 0.20 -11.10
CA ASN A 153 20.79 -1.13 -10.74
C ASN A 153 19.86 -1.14 -9.51
N MET A 154 19.46 0.02 -8.98
CA MET A 154 18.44 0.13 -7.93
C MET A 154 17.11 0.63 -8.54
N PRO A 155 15.98 -0.04 -8.28
CA PRO A 155 14.71 0.38 -8.86
C PRO A 155 14.23 1.69 -8.22
N LEU A 156 13.72 2.60 -9.05
CA LEU A 156 13.11 3.85 -8.60
C LEU A 156 11.89 3.56 -7.73
N MET A 157 11.85 4.16 -6.54
CA MET A 157 10.84 3.90 -5.52
C MET A 157 10.28 5.21 -4.98
N SER A 158 8.96 5.33 -5.01
CA SER A 158 8.23 6.41 -4.33
C SER A 158 7.46 5.89 -3.13
N MET A 159 7.47 6.67 -2.07
CA MET A 159 6.67 6.46 -0.87
C MET A 159 5.48 7.43 -0.86
N TRP A 160 4.27 6.89 -0.69
CA TRP A 160 3.06 7.66 -0.45
C TRP A 160 2.52 7.38 0.97
N PRO A 161 2.54 8.37 1.89
CA PRO A 161 2.02 8.17 3.24
C PRO A 161 0.52 8.44 3.32
N LYS A 162 -0.17 7.75 4.23
CA LYS A 162 -1.54 8.03 4.68
C LYS A 162 -1.56 9.25 5.59
N ARG A 163 -2.55 10.13 5.45
CA ARG A 163 -2.69 11.34 6.28
C ARG A 163 -3.56 11.10 7.51
N HIS A 164 -4.70 10.44 7.34
CA HIS A 164 -5.71 10.26 8.40
C HIS A 164 -5.61 8.89 9.04
N VAL A 165 -5.35 8.85 10.34
CA VAL A 165 -5.34 7.60 11.12
C VAL A 165 -6.78 7.17 11.41
N SER A 166 -7.10 5.90 11.15
CA SER A 166 -8.41 5.32 11.48
C SER A 166 -8.38 4.55 12.80
N GLY A 167 -9.54 4.40 13.43
CA GLY A 167 -9.73 3.63 14.67
C GLY A 167 -9.47 2.12 14.56
N ILE A 168 -9.04 1.63 13.40
CA ILE A 168 -8.68 0.22 13.16
C ILE A 168 -7.21 0.04 12.80
N ASP A 169 -6.44 1.12 12.69
CA ASP A 169 -5.05 1.07 12.20
C ASP A 169 -4.14 0.31 13.19
N PHE A 170 -4.45 0.40 14.49
CA PHE A 170 -3.61 -0.11 15.56
C PHE A 170 -4.41 -0.87 16.62
N GLY A 171 -4.12 -2.16 16.82
CA GLY A 171 -4.68 -2.97 17.91
C GLY A 171 -6.19 -2.77 18.16
N LYS A 172 -6.56 -2.63 19.44
CA LYS A 172 -7.93 -2.31 19.86
C LYS A 172 -8.06 -0.82 20.13
N HIS A 173 -8.96 -0.14 19.43
CA HIS A 173 -9.34 1.23 19.76
C HIS A 173 -10.04 1.32 21.12
N LEU A 174 -9.59 2.25 21.96
CA LEU A 174 -10.12 2.51 23.29
C LEU A 174 -10.96 3.79 23.32
N ALA A 175 -10.41 4.89 22.81
CA ALA A 175 -11.02 6.21 22.91
C ALA A 175 -10.50 7.20 21.85
N SER A 176 -11.23 8.31 21.73
CA SER A 176 -10.90 9.48 20.91
C SER A 176 -10.83 10.72 21.79
N GLU A 177 -9.65 11.34 21.87
CA GLU A 177 -9.41 12.48 22.75
C GLU A 177 -8.75 13.61 21.97
N GLY A 178 -9.51 14.67 21.67
CA GLY A 178 -9.02 15.80 20.87
C GLY A 178 -8.43 15.33 19.54
N ASP A 179 -7.16 15.67 19.31
CA ASP A 179 -6.39 15.32 18.11
C ASP A 179 -5.74 13.93 18.16
N PHE A 180 -6.11 13.09 19.13
CA PHE A 180 -5.50 11.79 19.36
C PHE A 180 -6.52 10.64 19.40
N TRP A 181 -6.10 9.49 18.91
CA TRP A 181 -6.69 8.19 19.18
C TRP A 181 -5.93 7.52 20.32
N LEU A 182 -6.64 6.77 21.16
CA LEU A 182 -6.04 5.89 22.16
C LEU A 182 -6.25 4.44 21.73
N PHE A 183 -5.15 3.69 21.62
CA PHE A 183 -5.16 2.28 21.23
C PHE A 183 -4.50 1.41 22.28
N LYS A 184 -5.03 0.19 22.43
CA LYS A 184 -4.39 -0.91 23.15
C LYS A 184 -3.76 -1.84 22.11
N ILE A 185 -2.43 -1.83 22.02
CA ILE A 185 -1.66 -2.66 21.07
C ILE A 185 -1.58 -4.10 21.57
N SER A 186 -1.28 -4.26 22.85
CA SER A 186 -1.21 -5.52 23.58
C SER A 186 -1.70 -5.31 25.02
N GLU A 187 -1.73 -6.38 25.84
CA GLU A 187 -2.23 -6.26 27.22
C GLU A 187 -1.50 -5.21 28.06
N GLU A 188 -0.22 -4.97 27.77
CA GLU A 188 0.67 -4.10 28.53
C GLU A 188 0.95 -2.75 27.84
N ILE A 189 0.53 -2.58 26.57
CA ILE A 189 0.89 -1.42 25.75
C ILE A 189 -0.35 -0.64 25.34
N GLU A 190 -0.49 0.55 25.90
CA GLU A 190 -1.43 1.57 25.45
C GLU A 190 -0.68 2.73 24.81
N VAL A 191 -1.14 3.19 23.66
CA VAL A 191 -0.50 4.25 22.89
C VAL A 191 -1.49 5.35 22.54
N ARG A 192 -1.06 6.59 22.75
CA ARG A 192 -1.75 7.79 22.30
C ARG A 192 -1.20 8.20 20.93
N VAL A 193 -2.02 8.10 19.89
CA VAL A 193 -1.63 8.24 18.48
C VAL A 193 -2.27 9.48 17.89
N LYS A 194 -1.49 10.32 17.20
CA LYS A 194 -2.00 11.53 16.55
C LYS A 194 -2.91 11.16 15.39
N LYS A 195 -4.09 11.81 15.29
CA LYS A 195 -5.09 11.53 14.25
C LYS A 195 -4.64 11.92 12.84
N LEU A 196 -3.82 12.97 12.73
CA LEU A 196 -3.28 13.46 11.47
C LEU A 196 -1.76 13.29 11.45
N SER A 197 -1.28 12.42 10.56
CA SER A 197 0.14 12.23 10.30
C SER A 197 0.75 13.49 9.69
N SER A 198 2.01 13.78 10.00
CA SER A 198 2.77 14.88 9.41
C SER A 198 3.68 14.47 8.24
N VAL A 199 3.78 13.17 7.95
CA VAL A 199 4.71 12.59 6.97
C VAL A 199 4.39 13.06 5.54
N ARG A 200 5.41 13.36 4.75
CA ARG A 200 5.26 13.77 3.34
C ARG A 200 5.62 12.64 2.40
N ALA A 201 5.13 12.73 1.16
CA ALA A 201 5.60 11.85 0.11
C ALA A 201 7.11 12.01 -0.09
N GLU A 202 7.75 10.89 -0.45
CA GLU A 202 9.18 10.88 -0.74
C GLU A 202 9.44 10.07 -2.02
N HIS A 203 10.44 10.46 -2.79
CA HIS A 203 10.98 9.67 -3.87
C HIS A 203 12.49 9.63 -3.77
N SER A 204 13.05 8.44 -4.02
CA SER A 204 14.49 8.22 -3.97
C SER A 204 15.13 8.54 -5.33
N TYR A 205 15.98 9.59 -5.37
CA TYR A 205 16.90 9.88 -6.47
C TYR A 205 18.36 9.78 -6.00
N PHE A 206 19.31 9.64 -6.95
CA PHE A 206 20.76 9.58 -6.67
C PHE A 206 21.31 10.72 -5.79
N GLY A 207 20.68 11.91 -5.80
CA GLY A 207 21.09 13.09 -5.02
C GLY A 207 20.44 13.22 -3.64
N GLY A 208 19.52 12.33 -3.28
CA GLY A 208 18.76 12.38 -2.03
C GLY A 208 17.26 12.15 -2.23
N TYR A 209 16.51 12.36 -1.16
CA TYR A 209 15.06 12.26 -1.17
C TYR A 209 14.43 13.58 -1.62
N GLU A 210 13.52 13.50 -2.59
CA GLU A 210 12.66 14.61 -2.94
C GLU A 210 11.29 14.43 -2.29
N GLY A 211 10.70 15.53 -1.80
CA GLY A 211 9.38 15.54 -1.16
C GLY A 211 8.21 15.38 -2.13
N ARG A 212 8.32 14.48 -3.11
CA ARG A 212 7.39 14.30 -4.24
C ARG A 212 7.19 12.82 -4.54
N PHE A 213 5.99 12.46 -4.98
CA PHE A 213 5.61 11.13 -5.43
C PHE A 213 5.59 11.08 -6.95
N ILE A 214 6.33 10.14 -7.54
CA ILE A 214 6.38 9.92 -8.97
C ILE A 214 5.23 8.99 -9.35
N ASN A 215 4.20 9.57 -9.96
CA ASN A 215 3.05 8.82 -10.44
C ASN A 215 3.02 8.61 -11.96
N SER A 216 4.07 9.02 -12.67
CA SER A 216 4.19 8.85 -14.13
C SER A 216 4.94 7.58 -14.56
N LEU A 217 5.01 6.57 -13.68
CA LEU A 217 5.69 5.29 -13.94
C LEU A 217 5.16 4.56 -15.18
N VAL A 218 4.02 4.95 -15.75
CA VAL A 218 3.54 4.49 -17.06
C VAL A 218 3.27 5.71 -17.94
N ASN A 219 3.95 5.79 -19.09
CA ASN A 219 3.84 6.94 -19.97
C ASN A 219 2.38 7.17 -20.41
N GLY A 220 1.90 8.42 -20.26
CA GLY A 220 0.54 8.80 -20.57
C GLY A 220 -0.53 8.24 -19.63
N CYS A 221 -0.13 7.64 -18.48
CA CYS A 221 -1.04 7.07 -17.49
C CYS A 221 -0.62 7.40 -16.05
N PRO A 222 -0.65 8.68 -15.67
CA PRO A 222 -0.48 9.08 -14.28
C PRO A 222 -1.55 8.44 -13.40
N PHE A 223 -1.18 8.06 -12.18
CA PHE A 223 -2.09 7.43 -11.22
C PHE A 223 -2.15 8.16 -9.88
N ALA A 224 -3.25 8.01 -9.16
CA ALA A 224 -3.43 8.50 -7.80
C ALA A 224 -3.54 7.31 -6.84
N ILE A 225 -3.27 7.56 -5.56
CA ILE A 225 -3.41 6.58 -4.50
C ILE A 225 -4.14 7.22 -3.33
N ASN A 226 -5.22 6.57 -2.91
CA ASN A 226 -5.90 6.86 -1.65
C ASN A 226 -5.69 5.69 -0.70
N LEU A 227 -5.16 5.98 0.50
CA LEU A 227 -4.98 4.99 1.56
C LEU A 227 -6.17 5.04 2.52
N CYS A 228 -7.14 4.16 2.28
CA CYS A 228 -8.23 3.90 3.21
C CYS A 228 -9.00 5.18 3.60
N LEU A 229 -8.94 5.63 4.86
CA LEU A 229 -9.64 6.84 5.32
C LEU A 229 -9.31 8.12 4.52
N ASP A 230 -8.12 8.19 3.92
CA ASP A 230 -7.75 9.30 3.05
C ASP A 230 -8.69 9.46 1.85
N TYR A 231 -9.29 8.36 1.35
CA TYR A 231 -10.29 8.41 0.29
C TYR A 231 -11.49 9.27 0.68
N TYR A 232 -11.92 9.24 1.94
CA TYR A 232 -13.07 10.01 2.40
C TYR A 232 -12.67 11.38 2.93
N SER A 233 -11.54 11.46 3.63
CA SER A 233 -11.19 12.63 4.44
C SER A 233 -10.28 13.65 3.75
N LEU A 234 -9.48 13.26 2.75
CA LEU A 234 -8.65 14.22 2.03
C LEU A 234 -9.51 15.12 1.15
N LYS A 235 -9.22 16.42 1.20
CA LYS A 235 -9.84 17.39 0.29
C LYS A 235 -9.14 17.37 -1.06
N GLU A 236 -9.89 17.62 -2.12
CA GLU A 236 -9.33 17.81 -3.45
C GLU A 236 -8.28 18.93 -3.43
N GLY A 237 -7.12 18.68 -4.08
CA GLY A 237 -6.02 19.63 -4.13
C GLY A 237 -5.10 19.66 -2.90
N GLU A 238 -5.49 19.04 -1.77
CA GLU A 238 -4.75 19.14 -0.51
C GLU A 238 -3.30 18.64 -0.61
N ARG A 239 -3.05 17.69 -1.51
CA ARG A 239 -1.75 17.02 -1.66
C ARG A 239 -1.12 17.16 -3.04
N ASP A 240 -1.64 18.06 -3.88
CA ASP A 240 -1.15 18.25 -5.25
C ASP A 240 0.33 18.61 -5.32
N ILE A 241 0.83 19.37 -4.32
CA ILE A 241 2.26 19.73 -4.24
C ILE A 241 3.18 18.54 -3.97
N GLN A 242 2.63 17.39 -3.53
CA GLN A 242 3.38 16.18 -3.22
C GLN A 242 3.36 15.17 -4.37
N VAL A 243 2.68 15.43 -5.48
CA VAL A 243 2.60 14.51 -6.62
C VAL A 243 3.26 15.10 -7.86
N GLU A 244 3.72 14.24 -8.76
CA GLU A 244 4.29 14.68 -10.03
C GLU A 244 3.26 15.29 -10.96
N LEU A 245 2.23 14.51 -11.28
CA LEU A 245 1.17 14.91 -12.20
C LEU A 245 -0.17 14.85 -11.45
N THR A 246 -0.86 15.99 -11.36
CA THR A 246 -2.14 16.10 -10.66
C THR A 246 -3.31 15.51 -11.46
N GLU A 247 -3.18 15.47 -12.79
CA GLU A 247 -4.20 14.92 -13.70
C GLU A 247 -4.09 13.39 -13.82
N ALA A 248 -4.28 12.68 -12.71
CA ALA A 248 -4.32 11.22 -12.71
C ALA A 248 -5.46 10.68 -13.59
N LYS A 249 -5.20 9.57 -14.27
CA LYS A 249 -6.17 8.81 -15.09
C LYS A 249 -6.72 7.58 -14.36
N ILE A 250 -5.94 7.03 -13.44
CA ILE A 250 -6.31 5.87 -12.62
C ILE A 250 -6.19 6.27 -11.15
N ASP A 251 -7.16 5.92 -10.30
CA ASP A 251 -7.03 6.04 -8.85
C ASP A 251 -6.99 4.65 -8.19
N PHE A 252 -6.08 4.45 -7.26
CA PHE A 252 -5.96 3.22 -6.48
C PHE A 252 -6.39 3.46 -5.04
N LEU A 253 -7.54 2.91 -4.67
CA LEU A 253 -7.97 2.80 -3.28
C LEU A 253 -7.36 1.55 -2.66
N ILE A 254 -6.23 1.72 -1.97
CA ILE A 254 -5.59 0.66 -1.20
C ILE A 254 -6.11 0.74 0.23
N ALA A 255 -6.84 -0.28 0.65
CA ALA A 255 -7.74 -0.19 1.80
C ALA A 255 -7.64 -1.39 2.74
N CYS A 256 -8.15 -1.17 3.94
CA CYS A 256 -8.59 -2.18 4.88
C CYS A 256 -9.91 -1.70 5.50
N GLY A 257 -11.03 -1.99 4.85
CA GLY A 257 -12.39 -1.71 5.30
C GLY A 257 -13.01 -0.45 4.69
N MET A 258 -12.43 0.07 3.61
CA MET A 258 -12.97 1.23 2.88
C MET A 258 -13.54 0.77 1.53
N SER A 259 -14.86 0.93 1.37
CA SER A 259 -15.56 0.70 0.10
C SER A 259 -15.52 1.94 -0.80
N PHE A 260 -15.77 1.76 -2.10
CA PHE A 260 -16.06 2.90 -2.95
C PHE A 260 -17.34 3.63 -2.51
N ASP A 261 -17.32 4.95 -2.65
CA ASP A 261 -18.51 5.78 -2.54
C ASP A 261 -19.00 6.11 -3.95
N TYR A 262 -20.07 5.43 -4.37
CA TYR A 262 -20.69 5.62 -5.68
C TYR A 262 -21.38 7.00 -5.83
N ALA A 263 -21.61 7.71 -4.73
CA ALA A 263 -22.14 9.06 -4.72
C ALA A 263 -21.05 10.14 -4.63
N LYS A 264 -19.77 9.75 -4.46
CA LYS A 264 -18.65 10.69 -4.47
C LYS A 264 -18.32 11.12 -5.89
N ARG A 265 -18.19 12.43 -6.08
CA ARG A 265 -17.63 12.99 -7.31
C ARG A 265 -16.10 12.96 -7.24
N HIS A 266 -15.50 12.37 -8.25
CA HIS A 266 -14.05 12.24 -8.42
C HIS A 266 -13.53 13.31 -9.40
N PRO A 267 -12.22 13.61 -9.40
CA PRO A 267 -11.60 14.45 -10.42
C PRO A 267 -11.96 14.00 -11.83
N SER A 268 -12.25 14.96 -12.73
CA SER A 268 -12.72 14.66 -14.08
C SER A 268 -11.66 14.02 -14.99
N SER A 269 -10.39 14.06 -14.61
CA SER A 269 -9.30 13.38 -15.32
C SER A 269 -9.31 11.86 -15.12
N LEU A 270 -9.93 11.38 -14.04
CA LEU A 270 -9.99 9.96 -13.71
C LEU A 270 -10.93 9.23 -14.66
N GLN A 271 -10.43 8.10 -15.18
CA GLN A 271 -11.14 7.20 -16.08
C GLN A 271 -11.45 5.88 -15.40
N PHE A 272 -10.62 5.46 -14.45
CA PHE A 272 -10.80 4.22 -13.69
C PHE A 272 -10.45 4.41 -12.23
N SER A 273 -11.09 3.63 -11.36
CA SER A 273 -10.68 3.48 -9.97
C SER A 273 -10.61 1.99 -9.62
N ILE A 274 -9.57 1.60 -8.88
CA ILE A 274 -9.29 0.23 -8.48
C ILE A 274 -9.27 0.18 -6.96
N ARG A 275 -10.06 -0.70 -6.37
CA ARG A 275 -10.06 -1.00 -4.94
C ARG A 275 -9.30 -2.30 -4.69
N ASN A 276 -8.38 -2.27 -3.74
CA ASN A 276 -7.81 -3.48 -3.14
C ASN A 276 -7.96 -3.37 -1.63
N ASP A 277 -8.95 -4.10 -1.09
CA ASP A 277 -9.33 -4.09 0.31
C ASP A 277 -8.86 -5.37 1.00
N GLY A 278 -8.14 -5.23 2.12
CA GLY A 278 -7.68 -6.34 2.96
C GLY A 278 -8.58 -6.67 4.14
N MET A 279 -9.73 -6.01 4.31
CA MET A 279 -10.66 -6.31 5.42
C MET A 279 -11.42 -7.61 5.18
N GLY A 280 -11.72 -8.34 6.26
CA GLY A 280 -12.44 -9.61 6.19
C GLY A 280 -11.64 -10.65 5.39
N ASP A 281 -12.23 -11.18 4.33
CA ASP A 281 -11.57 -12.11 3.39
C ASP A 281 -10.86 -11.39 2.22
N GLY A 282 -10.88 -10.06 2.25
CA GLY A 282 -10.41 -9.17 1.19
C GLY A 282 -11.40 -9.04 0.03
N GLU A 283 -11.34 -7.92 -0.67
CA GLU A 283 -12.19 -7.64 -1.84
C GLU A 283 -11.42 -6.80 -2.86
N VAL A 284 -11.65 -7.08 -4.14
CA VAL A 284 -11.06 -6.33 -5.25
C VAL A 284 -12.16 -5.87 -6.18
N GLU A 285 -12.08 -4.63 -6.62
CA GLU A 285 -13.12 -3.99 -7.42
C GLU A 285 -12.46 -3.05 -8.43
N VAL A 286 -12.94 -3.05 -9.67
CA VAL A 286 -12.51 -2.10 -10.70
C VAL A 286 -13.74 -1.43 -11.27
N VAL A 287 -13.70 -0.10 -11.37
CA VAL A 287 -14.81 0.69 -11.89
C VAL A 287 -14.34 1.70 -12.93
N ARG A 288 -15.19 1.98 -13.91
CA ARG A 288 -15.01 3.05 -14.88
C ARG A 288 -15.66 4.33 -14.37
N LEU A 289 -14.99 5.45 -14.63
CA LEU A 289 -15.49 6.78 -14.35
C LEU A 289 -15.76 7.56 -15.63
N GLN A 290 -16.81 8.38 -15.61
CA GLN A 290 -17.13 9.34 -16.65
C GLN A 290 -17.56 10.67 -16.01
N ALA A 291 -16.91 11.76 -16.40
CA ALA A 291 -17.15 13.09 -15.84
C ALA A 291 -17.09 13.16 -14.29
N GLY A 292 -16.24 12.31 -13.69
CA GLY A 292 -16.04 12.21 -12.24
C GLY A 292 -17.01 11.26 -11.51
N TRP A 293 -17.89 10.56 -12.22
CA TRP A 293 -18.85 9.62 -11.62
C TRP A 293 -18.52 8.18 -11.96
N ILE A 294 -18.69 7.28 -11.01
CA ILE A 294 -18.63 5.84 -11.28
C ILE A 294 -19.85 5.45 -12.11
N VAL A 295 -19.63 4.85 -13.28
CA VAL A 295 -20.71 4.50 -14.23
C VAL A 295 -20.83 3.01 -14.51
N GLU A 296 -19.78 2.24 -14.28
CA GLU A 296 -19.73 0.84 -14.66
C GLU A 296 -18.71 0.09 -13.79
N SER A 297 -19.05 -1.13 -13.37
CA SER A 297 -18.09 -2.08 -12.82
C SER A 297 -17.42 -2.85 -13.95
N ILE A 298 -16.08 -2.88 -13.96
CA ILE A 298 -15.30 -3.63 -14.93
C ILE A 298 -15.02 -5.01 -14.36
N PRO A 299 -15.34 -6.10 -15.10
CA PRO A 299 -15.08 -7.45 -14.62
C PRO A 299 -13.62 -7.68 -14.23
N SER A 300 -13.42 -8.31 -13.07
CA SER A 300 -12.12 -8.81 -12.63
C SER A 300 -12.15 -10.32 -12.61
N VAL A 301 -11.29 -10.93 -13.42
CA VAL A 301 -11.28 -12.38 -13.64
C VAL A 301 -10.30 -13.02 -12.65
N PRO A 302 -10.72 -13.99 -11.83
CA PRO A 302 -9.80 -14.74 -10.99
C PRO A 302 -8.88 -15.58 -11.89
N ILE A 303 -7.57 -15.33 -11.81
CA ILE A 303 -6.53 -16.14 -12.47
C ILE A 303 -5.89 -17.13 -11.49
N GLU A 304 -6.13 -16.94 -10.20
CA GLU A 304 -5.89 -17.88 -9.10
C GLU A 304 -6.88 -17.55 -7.96
N ASP A 305 -7.03 -18.42 -6.95
CA ASP A 305 -8.05 -18.29 -5.89
C ASP A 305 -8.11 -16.93 -5.19
N ASP A 306 -6.98 -16.24 -5.09
CA ASP A 306 -6.78 -14.95 -4.41
C ASP A 306 -6.22 -13.87 -5.36
N LEU A 307 -6.07 -14.13 -6.66
CA LEU A 307 -5.43 -13.22 -7.60
C LEU A 307 -6.36 -12.93 -8.77
N HIS A 308 -6.69 -11.65 -8.94
CA HIS A 308 -7.62 -11.21 -9.97
C HIS A 308 -6.92 -10.33 -10.99
N LEU A 309 -7.35 -10.45 -12.25
CA LEU A 309 -6.80 -9.74 -13.39
C LEU A 309 -7.92 -9.01 -14.14
N THR A 310 -7.67 -7.75 -14.48
CA THR A 310 -8.57 -6.91 -15.27
C THR A 310 -7.77 -6.18 -16.35
N LEU A 311 -8.32 -6.12 -17.57
CA LEU A 311 -7.81 -5.24 -18.63
C LEU A 311 -8.61 -3.94 -18.65
N ILE A 312 -7.91 -2.82 -18.65
CA ILE A 312 -8.51 -1.50 -18.86
C ILE A 312 -7.86 -0.79 -20.06
N GLU A 313 -8.64 0.06 -20.73
CA GLU A 313 -8.18 0.92 -21.80
C GLU A 313 -8.20 2.38 -21.35
N VAL A 314 -7.01 2.92 -21.13
CA VAL A 314 -6.79 4.31 -20.72
C VAL A 314 -6.56 5.18 -21.96
N VAL A 315 -7.33 6.26 -22.10
CA VAL A 315 -7.23 7.23 -23.20
C VAL A 315 -6.35 8.39 -22.81
#